data_AF-A0AAX0WPL8-F1
#
_entry.id   AF-A0AAX0WPL8-F1
#
_cell.length_a   1.000
_cell.length_b   1.000
_cell.length_c   1.000
_cell.angle_alpha   90.00
_cell.angle_beta   90.00
_cell.angle_gamma   90.00
#
_symmetry.space_group_name_H-M   'P 1'
#
loop_
_entity.id
_entity.type
_entity.pdbx_description
1 polymer ?
#
loop_
_entity_poly.entity_id
_entity_poly.type
_entity_poly.pdbx_seq_one_letter_code
_entity_poly.pdbx_strand_id
1 'polypeptide(L)'
;MGLFQDQTSSLSEIKRLAALVTDPSRREEIGSDQWPLAMIAYGLVTCNETGREEEGVTIYNMFQSRCAPDARRKCALQLAAFIRQRKGDGWRALLPFAMADEAPDIRRQSAFLIYTLAAPQPEERFPGIAGLANVICASPCPGQASMAPALDALMSLGDMRFAPYLSFISKNLPPGRLADLLAETEAIPTDLGCGWLLDILDEHPELSSTIAAVLAGMPSRAGEVLDVVVPVPSWQFTNSAVQPLHSWSIPEYRLRMEERLSRYLAPEEREAVDRAWN
;
A
#
# COMPACT_ATOMS: atom_id res chain seq x y z
N MET A 1 2.62 26.05 13.85
CA MET A 1 1.45 26.89 14.11
C MET A 1 0.31 26.39 13.24
N GLY A 2 -0.83 26.06 13.86
CA GLY A 2 -1.89 25.27 13.25
C GLY A 2 -2.67 26.04 12.18
N LEU A 3 -2.91 25.39 11.04
CA LEU A 3 -3.69 25.87 9.89
C LEU A 3 -5.19 26.14 10.18
N PHE A 4 -5.63 26.11 11.44
CA PHE A 4 -7.05 26.06 11.82
C PHE A 4 -7.40 26.95 13.01
N GLN A 5 -6.85 28.18 13.08
CA GLN A 5 -7.26 29.15 14.10
C GLN A 5 -8.48 29.99 13.71
N ASP A 6 -9.04 29.83 12.50
CA ASP A 6 -10.21 30.59 12.05
C ASP A 6 -11.18 29.69 11.24
N GLN A 7 -12.25 29.22 11.89
CA GLN A 7 -13.05 28.07 11.42
C GLN A 7 -14.03 28.41 10.27
N THR A 8 -14.40 29.67 10.06
CA THR A 8 -15.31 30.08 8.98
C THR A 8 -14.58 30.39 7.68
N SER A 9 -13.44 31.08 7.76
CA SER A 9 -12.56 31.38 6.63
C SER A 9 -11.91 30.13 6.03
N SER A 10 -11.56 29.16 6.87
CA SER A 10 -11.01 27.86 6.44
C SER A 10 -12.03 26.99 5.69
N LEU A 11 -13.32 27.00 6.08
CA LEU A 11 -14.36 26.22 5.39
C LEU A 11 -14.74 26.81 4.03
N SER A 12 -14.83 28.13 3.90
CA SER A 12 -15.06 28.78 2.59
C SER A 12 -13.91 28.49 1.62
N GLU A 13 -12.68 28.46 2.13
CA GLU A 13 -11.49 28.21 1.32
C GLU A 13 -11.41 26.75 0.87
N ILE A 14 -11.71 25.79 1.75
CA ILE A 14 -11.79 24.36 1.37
C ILE A 14 -12.83 24.15 0.27
N LYS A 15 -14.02 24.77 0.36
CA LYS A 15 -15.05 24.65 -0.68
C LYS A 15 -14.61 25.28 -2.00
N ARG A 16 -13.96 26.45 -1.95
CA ARG A 16 -13.40 27.12 -3.14
C ARG A 16 -12.38 26.22 -3.83
N LEU A 17 -11.41 25.71 -3.07
CA LEU A 17 -10.35 24.85 -3.60
C LEU A 17 -10.87 23.51 -4.09
N ALA A 18 -11.85 22.90 -3.41
CA ALA A 18 -12.54 21.71 -3.89
C ALA A 18 -13.18 21.95 -5.26
N ALA A 19 -13.87 23.08 -5.45
CA ALA A 19 -14.46 23.40 -6.75
C ALA A 19 -13.42 23.60 -7.85
N LEU A 20 -12.29 24.25 -7.53
CA LEU A 20 -11.20 24.48 -8.49
C LEU A 20 -10.49 23.18 -8.89
N VAL A 21 -10.22 22.29 -7.93
CA VAL A 21 -9.44 21.07 -8.18
C VAL A 21 -10.27 20.03 -8.95
N THR A 22 -11.59 19.98 -8.74
CA THR A 22 -12.50 19.08 -9.47
C THR A 22 -12.91 19.61 -10.84
N ASP A 23 -12.61 20.87 -11.18
CA ASP A 23 -12.89 21.46 -12.49
C ASP A 23 -11.60 21.52 -13.32
N PRO A 24 -11.41 20.63 -14.31
CA PRO A 24 -10.19 20.59 -15.13
C PRO A 24 -9.82 21.93 -15.76
N SER A 25 -10.81 22.76 -16.13
CA SER A 25 -10.58 24.04 -16.80
C SER A 25 -10.03 25.11 -15.87
N ARG A 26 -10.13 24.90 -14.55
CA ARG A 26 -9.83 25.89 -13.52
C ARG A 26 -8.66 25.50 -12.61
N ARG A 27 -8.07 24.31 -12.80
CA ARG A 27 -6.96 23.83 -11.96
C ARG A 27 -5.74 24.74 -11.99
N GLU A 28 -5.49 25.45 -13.10
CA GLU A 28 -4.40 26.43 -13.20
C GLU A 28 -4.65 27.72 -12.39
N GLU A 29 -5.88 27.95 -11.92
CA GLU A 29 -6.18 29.05 -10.97
C GLU A 29 -5.63 28.76 -9.56
N ILE A 30 -5.22 27.52 -9.27
CA ILE A 30 -4.70 27.11 -7.96
C ILE A 30 -3.23 27.53 -7.85
N GLY A 31 -2.95 28.47 -6.93
CA GLY A 31 -1.59 28.91 -6.62
C GLY A 31 -0.72 27.77 -6.09
N SER A 32 0.58 27.79 -6.40
CA SER A 32 1.55 26.74 -6.01
C SER A 32 1.52 26.41 -4.52
N ASP A 33 1.34 27.42 -3.66
CA ASP A 33 1.24 27.30 -2.21
C ASP A 33 -0.13 26.77 -1.72
N GLN A 34 -1.16 26.82 -2.55
CA GLN A 34 -2.52 26.36 -2.23
C GLN A 34 -2.72 24.86 -2.50
N TRP A 35 -1.85 24.25 -3.29
CA TRP A 35 -1.94 22.85 -3.71
C TRP A 35 -2.04 21.83 -2.56
N PRO A 36 -1.31 21.96 -1.43
CA PRO A 36 -1.51 21.07 -0.29
C PRO A 36 -2.94 21.11 0.27
N LEU A 37 -3.52 22.30 0.42
CA LEU A 37 -4.89 22.44 0.90
C LEU A 37 -5.91 21.99 -0.16
N ALA A 38 -5.63 22.25 -1.44
CA ALA A 38 -6.45 21.77 -2.55
C ALA A 38 -6.50 20.24 -2.61
N MET A 39 -5.39 19.56 -2.37
CA MET A 39 -5.33 18.10 -2.32
C MET A 39 -6.14 17.54 -1.15
N ILE A 40 -6.09 18.19 0.03
CA ILE A 40 -6.94 17.84 1.16
C ILE A 40 -8.42 18.06 0.82
N ALA A 41 -8.75 19.20 0.22
CA ALA A 41 -10.11 19.54 -0.18
C ALA A 41 -10.68 18.52 -1.18
N TYR A 42 -9.91 18.18 -2.22
CA TYR A 42 -10.23 17.11 -3.16
C TYR A 42 -10.50 15.79 -2.44
N GLY A 43 -9.57 15.40 -1.57
CA GLY A 43 -9.68 14.17 -0.79
C GLY A 43 -10.95 14.13 0.04
N LEU A 44 -11.32 15.23 0.70
CA LEU A 44 -12.52 15.32 1.55
C LEU A 44 -13.84 15.26 0.76
N VAL A 45 -13.90 15.83 -0.45
CA VAL A 45 -15.13 15.82 -1.26
C VAL A 45 -15.33 14.52 -2.02
N THR A 46 -14.25 13.86 -2.44
CA THR A 46 -14.30 12.60 -3.21
C THR A 46 -14.16 11.34 -2.34
N CYS A 47 -14.07 11.51 -1.02
CA CYS A 47 -13.60 10.50 -0.08
C CYS A 47 -14.38 9.16 -0.08
N ASN A 48 -15.61 9.16 -0.59
CA ASN A 48 -16.48 7.98 -0.67
C ASN A 48 -16.87 7.59 -2.10
N GLU A 49 -16.35 8.28 -3.11
CA GLU A 49 -16.62 7.98 -4.51
C GLU A 49 -15.70 6.86 -5.02
N THR A 50 -16.25 5.99 -5.87
CA THR A 50 -15.52 4.94 -6.59
C THR A 50 -15.39 5.32 -8.06
N GLY A 51 -14.36 4.83 -8.77
CA GLY A 51 -14.20 5.13 -10.20
C GLY A 51 -13.55 6.49 -10.48
N ARG A 52 -12.83 7.04 -9.48
CA ARG A 52 -12.14 8.34 -9.54
C ARG A 52 -10.62 8.18 -9.61
N GLU A 53 -10.13 6.98 -9.87
CA GLU A 53 -8.70 6.63 -9.86
C GLU A 53 -7.92 7.46 -10.88
N GLU A 54 -8.39 7.54 -12.13
CA GLU A 54 -7.72 8.30 -13.20
C GLU A 54 -7.71 9.81 -12.93
N GLU A 55 -8.83 10.37 -12.47
CA GLU A 55 -8.91 11.76 -12.06
C GLU A 55 -7.98 12.05 -10.87
N GLY A 56 -7.96 11.15 -9.89
CA GLY A 56 -7.09 11.24 -8.71
C GLY A 56 -5.62 11.23 -9.10
N VAL A 57 -5.20 10.33 -9.99
CA VAL A 57 -3.83 10.29 -10.53
C VAL A 57 -3.48 11.59 -11.26
N THR A 58 -4.38 12.11 -12.09
CA THR A 58 -4.18 13.38 -12.81
C THR A 58 -3.98 14.55 -11.85
N ILE A 59 -4.87 14.71 -10.86
CA ILE A 59 -4.79 15.78 -9.86
C ILE A 59 -3.53 15.63 -9.02
N TYR A 60 -3.18 14.40 -8.63
CA TYR A 60 -1.97 14.13 -7.85
C TYR A 60 -0.70 14.50 -8.62
N ASN A 61 -0.66 14.22 -9.92
CA ASN A 61 0.46 14.58 -10.77
C ASN A 61 0.68 16.10 -10.83
N MET A 62 -0.40 16.89 -10.87
CA MET A 62 -0.32 18.34 -10.75
C MET A 62 0.17 18.76 -9.36
N PHE A 63 -0.41 18.18 -8.30
CA PHE A 63 0.01 18.42 -6.91
C PHE A 63 1.50 18.16 -6.70
N GLN A 64 2.02 17.00 -7.16
CA GLN A 64 3.41 16.64 -6.94
C GLN A 64 4.39 17.53 -7.71
N SER A 65 4.02 17.98 -8.91
CA SER A 65 4.84 18.92 -9.68
C SER A 65 5.03 20.29 -9.00
N ARG A 66 4.15 20.64 -8.05
CA ARG A 66 4.14 21.92 -7.32
C ARG A 66 4.61 21.78 -5.88
N CYS A 67 4.76 20.55 -5.35
CA CYS A 67 5.01 20.29 -3.94
C CYS A 67 6.19 19.35 -3.72
N ALA A 68 7.13 19.77 -2.87
CA ALA A 68 8.25 18.92 -2.44
C ALA A 68 7.77 17.67 -1.67
N PRO A 69 8.53 16.55 -1.70
CA PRO A 69 8.14 15.29 -1.07
C PRO A 69 7.70 15.41 0.40
N ASP A 70 8.38 16.24 1.20
CA ASP A 70 8.01 16.49 2.60
C ASP A 70 6.62 17.11 2.76
N ALA A 71 6.21 17.99 1.85
CA ALA A 71 4.87 18.58 1.87
C ALA A 71 3.81 17.54 1.49
N ARG A 72 4.11 16.67 0.52
CA ARG A 72 3.23 15.56 0.11
C ARG A 72 3.02 14.56 1.24
N ARG A 73 4.09 14.16 1.92
CA ARG A 73 4.04 13.30 3.10
C ARG A 73 3.19 13.91 4.22
N LYS A 74 3.39 15.20 4.53
CA LYS A 74 2.57 15.91 5.52
C LYS A 74 1.10 15.95 5.14
N CYS A 75 0.79 16.14 3.85
CA CYS A 75 -0.57 16.12 3.33
C CYS A 75 -1.25 14.76 3.54
N ALA A 76 -0.57 13.66 3.20
CA ALA A 76 -1.06 12.30 3.44
C ALA A 76 -1.34 12.04 4.94
N LEU A 77 -0.43 12.47 5.82
CA LEU A 77 -0.59 12.32 7.27
C LEU A 77 -1.73 13.18 7.85
N GLN A 78 -1.96 14.37 7.29
CA GLN A 78 -3.10 15.22 7.65
C GLN A 78 -4.42 14.57 7.24
N LEU A 79 -4.52 14.05 6.01
CA LEU A 79 -5.68 13.26 5.57
C LEU A 79 -5.91 12.04 6.47
N ALA A 80 -4.86 11.29 6.80
CA ALA A 80 -4.96 10.15 7.71
C ALA A 80 -5.49 10.54 9.10
N ALA A 81 -5.12 11.72 9.61
CA ALA A 81 -5.66 12.23 10.88
C ALA A 81 -7.16 12.53 10.77
N PHE A 82 -7.62 13.14 9.67
CA PHE A 82 -9.05 13.36 9.42
C PHE A 82 -9.82 12.04 9.28
N ILE A 83 -9.30 11.08 8.51
CA ILE A 83 -9.90 9.76 8.34
C ILE A 83 -10.01 9.05 9.69
N ARG A 84 -8.98 9.09 10.53
CA ARG A 84 -9.01 8.54 11.89
C ARG A 84 -10.10 9.18 12.75
N GLN A 85 -10.23 10.51 12.73
CA GLN A 85 -11.28 11.22 13.46
C GLN A 85 -12.69 10.82 12.99
N ARG A 86 -12.84 10.54 11.69
CA ARG A 86 -14.08 10.06 11.06
C ARG A 86 -14.23 8.54 11.11
N LYS A 87 -13.45 7.84 11.95
CA LYS A 87 -13.52 6.38 12.13
C LYS A 87 -13.40 5.63 10.79
N GLY A 88 -12.43 6.01 9.97
CA GLY A 88 -12.12 5.33 8.72
C GLY A 88 -12.94 5.75 7.51
N ASP A 89 -13.97 6.56 7.70
CA ASP A 89 -14.74 7.17 6.62
C ASP A 89 -13.84 8.10 5.80
N GLY A 90 -13.92 7.97 4.48
CA GLY A 90 -13.13 8.75 3.55
C GLY A 90 -11.73 8.23 3.22
N TRP A 91 -11.39 6.98 3.57
CA TRP A 91 -10.06 6.41 3.34
C TRP A 91 -9.57 6.47 1.88
N ARG A 92 -10.48 6.51 0.90
CA ARG A 92 -10.14 6.59 -0.54
C ARG A 92 -9.43 7.87 -0.91
N ALA A 93 -9.50 8.91 -0.09
CA ALA A 93 -8.72 10.14 -0.25
C ALA A 93 -7.21 9.91 -0.32
N LEU A 94 -6.72 8.78 0.20
CA LEU A 94 -5.30 8.39 0.16
C LEU A 94 -4.90 7.63 -1.12
N LEU A 95 -5.86 7.18 -1.95
CA LEU A 95 -5.55 6.42 -3.18
C LEU A 95 -4.61 7.17 -4.12
N PRO A 96 -4.79 8.47 -4.41
CA PRO A 96 -3.88 9.19 -5.30
C PRO A 96 -2.42 9.17 -4.81
N PHE A 97 -2.19 9.23 -3.50
CA PHE A 97 -0.85 9.14 -2.91
C PHE A 97 -0.25 7.74 -3.10
N ALA A 98 -1.05 6.69 -2.91
CA ALA A 98 -0.60 5.31 -3.11
C ALA A 98 -0.34 4.97 -4.58
N MET A 99 -1.02 5.64 -5.51
CA MET A 99 -1.02 5.34 -6.93
C MET A 99 -0.04 6.17 -7.76
N ALA A 100 0.21 7.43 -7.40
CA ALA A 100 0.84 8.40 -8.31
C ALA A 100 2.09 9.10 -7.77
N ASP A 101 2.38 9.08 -6.47
CA ASP A 101 3.59 9.75 -5.96
C ASP A 101 4.84 9.13 -6.56
N GLU A 102 5.78 9.93 -7.05
CA GLU A 102 7.06 9.45 -7.56
C GLU A 102 7.88 8.70 -6.50
N ALA A 103 7.74 9.06 -5.23
CA ALA A 103 8.52 8.52 -4.11
C ALA A 103 7.89 7.19 -3.61
N PRO A 104 8.58 6.03 -3.74
CA PRO A 104 8.03 4.73 -3.34
C PRO A 104 7.65 4.64 -1.87
N ASP A 105 8.36 5.35 -0.99
CA ASP A 105 8.11 5.37 0.45
C ASP A 105 6.81 6.09 0.82
N ILE A 106 6.45 7.17 0.11
CA ILE A 106 5.15 7.83 0.25
C ILE A 106 4.03 6.91 -0.25
N ARG A 107 4.23 6.23 -1.39
CA ARG A 107 3.25 5.25 -1.91
C ARG A 107 3.03 4.12 -0.90
N ARG A 108 4.11 3.54 -0.38
CA ARG A 108 4.11 2.51 0.65
C ARG A 108 3.39 2.94 1.92
N GLN A 109 3.73 4.12 2.45
CA GLN A 109 3.09 4.67 3.66
C GLN A 109 1.59 4.88 3.44
N SER A 110 1.22 5.41 2.27
CA SER A 110 -0.19 5.66 1.94
C SER A 110 -0.98 4.37 1.78
N ALA A 111 -0.38 3.33 1.18
CA ALA A 111 -0.98 2.00 1.12
C ALA A 111 -1.20 1.41 2.52
N PHE A 112 -0.20 1.48 3.41
CA PHE A 112 -0.35 1.06 4.80
C PHE A 112 -1.47 1.81 5.54
N LEU A 113 -1.58 3.12 5.34
CA LEU A 113 -2.65 3.93 5.92
C LEU A 113 -4.03 3.49 5.39
N ILE A 114 -4.15 3.19 4.09
CA ILE A 114 -5.39 2.66 3.51
C ILE A 114 -5.76 1.31 4.15
N TYR A 115 -4.81 0.38 4.23
CA TYR A 115 -5.02 -0.95 4.82
C TYR A 115 -5.52 -0.89 6.27
N THR A 116 -5.01 0.07 7.03
CA THR A 116 -5.23 0.12 8.48
C THR A 116 -6.27 1.14 8.93
N LEU A 117 -6.74 2.05 8.06
CA LEU A 117 -7.74 3.05 8.43
C LEU A 117 -9.14 2.74 7.91
N ALA A 118 -9.28 2.05 6.79
CA ALA A 118 -10.57 1.83 6.14
C ALA A 118 -11.60 1.21 7.11
N ALA A 119 -12.79 1.81 7.17
CA ALA A 119 -13.87 1.33 8.02
C ALA A 119 -14.47 0.03 7.45
N PRO A 120 -14.67 -1.03 8.26
CA PRO A 120 -15.27 -2.29 7.81
C PRO A 120 -16.69 -2.07 7.30
N GLN A 121 -17.08 -2.86 6.30
CA GLN A 121 -18.43 -2.92 5.73
C GLN A 121 -19.07 -4.28 6.04
N PRO A 122 -20.41 -4.43 5.98
CA PRO A 122 -21.07 -5.70 6.25
C PRO A 122 -20.56 -6.87 5.38
N GLU A 123 -20.22 -6.59 4.12
CA GLU A 123 -19.78 -7.57 3.12
C GLU A 123 -18.26 -7.70 3.02
N GLU A 124 -17.51 -6.73 3.55
CA GLU A 124 -16.06 -6.66 3.40
C GLU A 124 -15.42 -6.16 4.70
N ARG A 125 -14.73 -7.08 5.39
CA ARG A 125 -14.10 -6.84 6.69
C ARG A 125 -12.88 -5.92 6.59
N PHE A 126 -12.14 -5.96 5.48
CA PHE A 126 -10.93 -5.17 5.26
C PHE A 126 -11.00 -4.36 3.96
N PRO A 127 -11.89 -3.34 3.86
CA PRO A 127 -12.15 -2.65 2.60
C PRO A 127 -10.95 -1.94 1.99
N GLY A 128 -10.01 -1.46 2.81
CA GLY A 128 -8.78 -0.84 2.33
C GLY A 128 -7.88 -1.84 1.62
N ILE A 129 -7.77 -3.06 2.16
CA ILE A 129 -6.98 -4.15 1.57
C ILE A 129 -7.65 -4.63 0.28
N ALA A 130 -8.96 -4.90 0.34
CA ALA A 130 -9.75 -5.29 -0.83
C ALA A 130 -9.67 -4.23 -1.95
N GLY A 131 -9.80 -2.95 -1.59
CA GLY A 131 -9.74 -1.85 -2.54
C GLY A 131 -8.40 -1.75 -3.25
N LEU A 132 -7.29 -1.79 -2.51
CA LEU A 132 -5.96 -1.75 -3.14
C LEU A 132 -5.61 -3.03 -3.88
N ALA A 133 -6.07 -4.21 -3.46
CA ALA A 133 -5.92 -5.44 -4.22
C ALA A 133 -6.61 -5.31 -5.61
N ASN A 134 -7.81 -4.74 -5.65
CA ASN A 134 -8.49 -4.44 -6.93
C ASN A 134 -7.70 -3.45 -7.79
N VAL A 135 -7.14 -2.38 -7.20
CA VAL A 135 -6.31 -1.41 -7.94
C VAL A 135 -5.02 -2.04 -8.46
N ILE A 136 -4.37 -2.92 -7.69
CA ILE A 136 -3.18 -3.67 -8.11
C ILE A 136 -3.50 -4.52 -9.35
N CYS A 137 -4.64 -5.22 -9.34
CA CYS A 137 -5.06 -6.09 -10.45
C CYS A 137 -5.59 -5.32 -11.67
N ALA A 138 -6.05 -4.08 -11.50
CA ALA A 138 -6.56 -3.27 -12.58
C ALA A 138 -5.49 -2.91 -13.63
N SER A 139 -5.95 -2.49 -14.80
CA SER A 139 -5.10 -1.82 -15.79
C SER A 139 -4.60 -0.49 -15.20
N PRO A 140 -3.30 -0.17 -15.28
CA PRO A 140 -2.78 1.08 -14.75
C PRO A 140 -3.42 2.30 -15.42
N CYS A 141 -3.76 3.31 -14.63
CA CYS A 141 -4.22 4.59 -15.15
C CYS A 141 -3.07 5.33 -15.87
N PRO A 142 -3.35 6.19 -16.86
CA PRO A 142 -2.33 7.08 -17.42
C PRO A 142 -1.64 7.91 -16.32
N GLY A 143 -0.31 7.89 -16.29
CA GLY A 143 0.48 8.60 -15.29
C GLY A 143 0.49 7.97 -13.89
N GLN A 144 -0.02 6.75 -13.73
CA GLN A 144 0.09 5.96 -12.50
C GLN A 144 1.53 5.43 -12.34
N ALA A 145 2.04 5.43 -11.12
CA ALA A 145 3.30 4.79 -10.76
C ALA A 145 3.12 3.29 -10.50
N SER A 146 4.23 2.56 -10.35
CA SER A 146 4.21 1.15 -9.96
C SER A 146 3.47 0.94 -8.63
N MET A 147 2.63 -0.11 -8.60
CA MET A 147 1.90 -0.55 -7.41
C MET A 147 2.70 -1.53 -6.54
N ALA A 148 3.97 -1.81 -6.88
CA ALA A 148 4.83 -2.66 -6.07
C ALA A 148 4.91 -2.22 -4.60
N PRO A 149 5.01 -0.91 -4.25
CA PRO A 149 5.00 -0.47 -2.85
C PRO A 149 3.73 -0.81 -2.07
N ALA A 150 2.58 -0.93 -2.76
CA ALA A 150 1.33 -1.34 -2.15
C ALA A 150 1.29 -2.85 -1.89
N LEU A 151 1.72 -3.66 -2.86
CA LEU A 151 1.89 -5.10 -2.69
C LEU A 151 2.87 -5.40 -1.55
N ASP A 152 4.00 -4.69 -1.57
CA ASP A 152 5.03 -4.78 -0.55
C ASP A 152 4.48 -4.53 0.86
N ALA A 153 3.68 -3.47 0.99
CA ALA A 153 3.08 -3.10 2.26
C ALA A 153 2.15 -4.19 2.76
N LEU A 154 1.39 -4.82 1.86
CA LEU A 154 0.50 -5.93 2.20
C LEU A 154 1.27 -7.17 2.65
N MET A 155 2.31 -7.58 1.92
CA MET A 155 3.17 -8.70 2.31
C MET A 155 3.84 -8.46 3.67
N SER A 156 4.24 -7.21 3.91
CA SER A 156 4.94 -6.80 5.15
C SER A 156 4.02 -6.67 6.37
N LEU A 157 2.68 -6.73 6.20
CA LEU A 157 1.76 -6.67 7.35
C LEU A 157 1.85 -7.90 8.25
N GLY A 158 2.23 -9.06 7.69
CA GLY A 158 2.47 -10.30 8.42
C GLY A 158 1.24 -10.91 9.10
N ASP A 159 0.04 -10.46 8.73
CA ASP A 159 -1.22 -10.93 9.31
C ASP A 159 -1.92 -11.92 8.39
N MET A 160 -2.00 -13.18 8.85
CA MET A 160 -2.54 -14.29 8.06
C MET A 160 -4.00 -14.10 7.64
N ARG A 161 -4.76 -13.20 8.29
CA ARG A 161 -6.12 -12.85 7.84
C ARG A 161 -6.13 -12.18 6.47
N PHE A 162 -4.99 -11.69 5.99
CA PHE A 162 -4.87 -11.01 4.70
C PHE A 162 -4.44 -11.93 3.55
N ALA A 163 -4.13 -13.20 3.82
CA ALA A 163 -3.77 -14.19 2.80
C ALA A 163 -4.79 -14.30 1.65
N PRO A 164 -6.12 -14.23 1.88
CA PRO A 164 -7.09 -14.25 0.79
C PRO A 164 -6.94 -13.12 -0.23
N TYR A 165 -6.47 -11.93 0.18
CA TYR A 165 -6.28 -10.79 -0.73
C TYR A 165 -4.99 -10.93 -1.55
N LEU A 166 -3.94 -11.51 -0.97
CA LEU A 166 -2.73 -11.87 -1.73
C LEU A 166 -3.03 -12.97 -2.74
N SER A 167 -3.79 -14.01 -2.36
CA SER A 167 -4.27 -15.04 -3.29
C SER A 167 -5.16 -14.46 -4.40
N PHE A 168 -6.00 -13.48 -4.07
CA PHE A 168 -6.77 -12.75 -5.08
C PHE A 168 -5.84 -12.05 -6.09
N ILE A 169 -4.77 -11.41 -5.63
CA ILE A 169 -3.81 -10.73 -6.50
C ILE A 169 -3.12 -11.72 -7.46
N SER A 170 -2.57 -12.83 -6.95
CA SER A 170 -1.88 -13.81 -7.80
C SER A 170 -2.82 -14.46 -8.83
N LYS A 171 -4.08 -14.70 -8.47
CA LYS A 171 -5.09 -15.31 -9.38
C LYS A 171 -5.61 -14.37 -10.48
N ASN A 172 -5.55 -13.06 -10.25
CA ASN A 172 -6.13 -12.08 -11.18
C ASN A 172 -5.06 -11.28 -11.96
N LEU A 173 -3.78 -11.44 -11.63
CA LEU A 173 -2.69 -10.85 -12.40
C LEU A 173 -2.11 -11.85 -13.42
N PRO A 174 -1.82 -11.41 -14.65
CA PRO A 174 -0.97 -12.17 -15.55
C PRO A 174 0.42 -12.42 -14.92
N PRO A 175 1.03 -13.61 -15.10
CA PRO A 175 2.32 -13.95 -14.47
C PRO A 175 3.43 -12.93 -14.72
N GLY A 176 3.51 -12.35 -15.92
CA GLY A 176 4.48 -11.30 -16.23
C GLY A 176 4.30 -10.03 -15.39
N ARG A 177 3.06 -9.55 -15.23
CA ARG A 177 2.78 -8.38 -14.37
C ARG A 177 3.02 -8.69 -12.89
N LEU A 178 2.75 -9.92 -12.46
CA LEU A 178 3.07 -10.35 -11.10
C LEU A 178 4.59 -10.36 -10.88
N ALA A 179 5.36 -10.87 -11.85
CA ALA A 179 6.82 -10.86 -11.81
C ALA A 179 7.40 -9.44 -11.72
N ASP A 180 6.87 -8.50 -12.52
CA ASP A 180 7.29 -7.10 -12.49
C ASP A 180 7.07 -6.46 -11.10
N LEU A 181 5.89 -6.68 -10.50
CA LEU A 181 5.59 -6.17 -9.15
C LEU A 181 6.49 -6.81 -8.08
N LEU A 182 6.77 -8.10 -8.20
CA LEU A 182 7.63 -8.83 -7.26
C LEU A 182 9.09 -8.38 -7.36
N ALA A 183 9.58 -8.10 -8.57
CA ALA A 183 10.96 -7.65 -8.79
C ALA A 183 11.28 -6.31 -8.11
N GLU A 184 10.27 -5.48 -7.91
CA GLU A 184 10.38 -4.17 -7.23
C GLU A 184 10.11 -4.26 -5.72
N THR A 185 9.83 -5.44 -5.16
CA THR A 185 9.46 -5.56 -3.75
C THR A 185 10.68 -5.57 -2.81
N GLU A 186 10.57 -4.76 -1.77
CA GLU A 186 11.43 -4.69 -0.60
C GLU A 186 10.79 -5.26 0.69
N ALA A 187 9.88 -6.22 0.55
CA ALA A 187 9.10 -6.74 1.68
C ALA A 187 10.01 -7.38 2.73
N ILE A 188 9.63 -7.22 4.01
CA ILE A 188 10.27 -7.94 5.12
C ILE A 188 9.78 -9.39 5.16
N PRO A 189 10.56 -10.32 5.72
CA PRO A 189 10.11 -11.70 5.88
C PRO A 189 8.95 -11.77 6.88
N THR A 190 7.81 -12.27 6.42
CA THR A 190 6.63 -12.57 7.25
C THR A 190 6.09 -13.93 6.86
N ASP A 191 5.39 -14.61 7.78
CA ASP A 191 4.76 -15.90 7.45
C ASP A 191 3.76 -15.76 6.30
N LEU A 192 2.99 -14.66 6.31
CA LEU A 192 2.08 -14.27 5.24
C LEU A 192 2.78 -14.14 3.88
N GLY A 193 3.85 -13.34 3.82
CA GLY A 193 4.55 -13.02 2.59
C GLY A 193 5.31 -14.23 2.03
N CYS A 194 6.05 -14.94 2.89
CA CYS A 194 6.78 -16.13 2.50
C CYS A 194 5.83 -17.26 2.08
N GLY A 195 4.76 -17.51 2.85
CA GLY A 195 3.74 -18.49 2.51
C GLY A 195 3.11 -18.23 1.14
N TRP A 196 2.71 -16.98 0.89
CA TRP A 196 2.14 -16.59 -0.40
C TRP A 196 3.11 -16.73 -1.58
N LEU A 197 4.38 -16.37 -1.40
CA LEU A 197 5.41 -16.56 -2.44
C LEU A 197 5.59 -18.05 -2.80
N LEU A 198 5.56 -18.93 -1.80
CA LEU A 198 5.62 -20.36 -2.03
C LEU A 198 4.33 -20.86 -2.73
N ASP A 199 3.16 -20.29 -2.42
CA ASP A 199 1.90 -20.60 -3.12
C ASP A 199 1.97 -20.21 -4.60
N ILE A 200 2.59 -19.07 -4.91
CA ILE A 200 2.86 -18.69 -6.30
C ILE A 200 3.83 -19.68 -6.95
N LEU A 201 4.85 -20.21 -6.26
CA LEU A 201 5.73 -21.23 -6.85
C LEU A 201 4.97 -22.51 -7.22
N ASP A 202 4.02 -22.93 -6.38
CA ASP A 202 3.19 -24.10 -6.67
C ASP A 202 2.26 -23.87 -7.87
N GLU A 203 1.68 -22.67 -7.99
CA GLU A 203 0.70 -22.33 -9.05
C GLU A 203 1.38 -21.90 -10.36
N HIS A 204 2.53 -21.22 -10.27
CA HIS A 204 3.29 -20.60 -11.37
C HIS A 204 4.79 -20.92 -11.27
N PRO A 205 5.22 -22.18 -11.49
CA PRO A 205 6.63 -22.57 -11.43
C PRO A 205 7.53 -21.76 -12.38
N GLU A 206 6.99 -21.19 -13.45
CA GLU A 206 7.71 -20.32 -14.37
C GLU A 206 8.24 -19.02 -13.73
N LEU A 207 7.75 -18.66 -12.54
CA LEU A 207 8.20 -17.50 -11.76
C LEU A 207 9.31 -17.84 -10.75
N SER A 208 9.89 -19.04 -10.81
CA SER A 208 10.87 -19.54 -9.84
C SER A 208 12.02 -18.57 -9.58
N SER A 209 12.63 -18.03 -10.63
CA SER A 209 13.77 -17.12 -10.51
C SER A 209 13.40 -15.80 -9.81
N THR A 210 12.24 -15.24 -10.15
CA THR A 210 11.74 -14.01 -9.51
C THR A 210 11.47 -14.26 -8.03
N ILE A 211 10.80 -15.36 -7.69
CA ILE A 211 10.47 -15.68 -6.31
C ILE A 211 11.72 -15.99 -5.49
N ALA A 212 12.68 -16.73 -6.05
CA ALA A 212 13.97 -16.97 -5.40
C ALA A 212 14.71 -15.66 -5.11
N ALA A 213 14.72 -14.71 -6.05
CA ALA A 213 15.34 -13.40 -5.86
C ALA A 213 14.66 -12.60 -4.73
N VAL A 214 13.32 -12.60 -4.68
CA VAL A 214 12.57 -11.93 -3.61
C VAL A 214 12.88 -12.58 -2.26
N LEU A 215 12.80 -13.90 -2.17
CA LEU A 215 13.11 -14.63 -0.94
C LEU A 215 14.54 -14.37 -0.49
N ALA A 216 15.53 -14.41 -1.39
CA ALA A 216 16.92 -14.13 -1.04
C ALA A 216 17.13 -12.69 -0.53
N GLY A 217 16.31 -11.73 -0.94
CA GLY A 217 16.38 -10.34 -0.48
C GLY A 217 15.79 -10.10 0.92
N MET A 218 14.79 -10.89 1.33
CA MET A 218 14.01 -10.66 2.55
C MET A 218 14.82 -10.64 3.86
N PRO A 219 15.67 -11.65 4.18
CA PRO A 219 16.32 -11.73 5.50
C PRO A 219 17.18 -10.54 5.87
N SER A 220 17.79 -9.86 4.89
CA SER A 220 18.61 -8.67 5.14
C SER A 220 17.83 -7.50 5.77
N ARG A 221 16.49 -7.56 5.75
CA ARG A 221 15.59 -6.46 6.11
C ARG A 221 14.97 -6.63 7.51
N ALA A 222 15.01 -7.84 8.09
CA ALA A 222 14.53 -8.11 9.45
C ALA A 222 15.27 -9.31 10.07
N GLY A 223 15.45 -9.30 11.39
CA GLY A 223 16.19 -10.35 12.10
C GLY A 223 15.40 -11.65 12.35
N GLU A 224 14.10 -11.65 12.11
CA GLU A 224 13.20 -12.78 12.33
C GLU A 224 12.03 -12.74 11.34
N VAL A 225 11.38 -13.89 11.15
CA VAL A 225 10.12 -13.99 10.41
C VAL A 225 8.97 -13.86 11.38
N LEU A 226 8.04 -12.95 11.09
CA LEU A 226 6.92 -12.62 11.97
C LEU A 226 5.58 -13.16 11.45
N ASP A 227 4.79 -13.69 12.38
CA ASP A 227 3.34 -13.90 12.24
C ASP A 227 2.64 -13.06 13.31
N VAL A 228 1.76 -12.16 12.89
CA VAL A 228 1.18 -11.14 13.77
C VAL A 228 -0.32 -10.97 13.55
N VAL A 229 -0.96 -10.32 14.51
CA VAL A 229 -2.28 -9.72 14.32
C VAL A 229 -2.14 -8.20 14.35
N VAL A 230 -2.48 -7.56 13.23
CA VAL A 230 -2.49 -6.11 13.11
C VAL A 230 -3.85 -5.58 13.57
N PRO A 231 -3.90 -4.52 14.40
CA PRO A 231 -5.15 -3.87 14.79
C PRO A 231 -5.75 -3.14 13.57
N VAL A 232 -6.68 -3.80 12.89
CA VAL A 232 -7.39 -3.25 11.73
C VAL A 232 -8.91 -3.29 11.98
N PRO A 233 -9.59 -2.13 11.92
CA PRO A 233 -9.02 -0.80 11.66
C PRO A 233 -8.33 -0.21 12.91
N SER A 234 -7.21 0.47 12.70
CA SER A 234 -6.34 0.99 13.76
C SER A 234 -7.04 1.99 14.69
N TRP A 235 -8.02 2.74 14.20
CA TRP A 235 -8.75 3.73 15.01
C TRP A 235 -9.70 3.11 16.04
N GLN A 236 -9.99 1.81 15.98
CA GLN A 236 -10.80 1.13 17.00
C GLN A 236 -10.02 0.80 18.27
N PHE A 237 -8.68 0.85 18.23
CA PHE A 237 -7.83 0.34 19.30
C PHE A 237 -7.09 1.48 20.00
N THR A 238 -7.39 1.68 21.28
CA THR A 238 -6.76 2.73 22.11
C THR A 238 -5.26 2.45 22.32
N ASN A 239 -4.88 1.16 22.35
CA ASN A 239 -3.50 0.68 22.34
C ASN A 239 -3.31 -0.22 21.10
N SER A 240 -3.06 0.42 19.96
CA SER A 240 -2.89 -0.23 18.65
C SER A 240 -1.54 -0.92 18.48
N ALA A 241 -1.12 -1.75 19.45
CA ALA A 241 0.10 -2.53 19.29
C ALA A 241 -0.19 -3.74 18.38
N VAL A 242 0.70 -3.97 17.42
CA VAL A 242 0.74 -5.22 16.66
C VAL A 242 0.99 -6.36 17.65
N GLN A 243 0.20 -7.42 17.58
CA GLN A 243 0.32 -8.57 18.48
C GLN A 243 1.14 -9.66 17.79
N PRO A 244 2.34 -9.99 18.28
CA PRO A 244 3.06 -11.15 17.77
C PRO A 244 2.32 -12.42 18.17
N LEU A 245 2.02 -13.27 17.18
CA LEU A 245 1.51 -14.62 17.41
C LEU A 245 2.67 -15.59 17.53
N HIS A 246 3.58 -15.53 16.56
CA HIS A 246 4.77 -16.36 16.50
C HIS A 246 5.92 -15.57 15.88
N SER A 247 7.14 -15.94 16.24
CA SER A 247 8.33 -15.53 15.51
C SER A 247 9.26 -16.72 15.32
N TRP A 248 9.99 -16.70 14.22
CA TRP A 248 10.99 -17.69 13.88
C TRP A 248 12.29 -17.01 13.56
N SER A 249 13.40 -17.59 13.99
CA SER A 249 14.69 -17.18 13.47
C SER A 249 14.74 -17.43 11.96
N ILE A 250 15.52 -16.63 11.24
CA ILE A 250 15.70 -16.79 9.79
C ILE A 250 16.10 -18.25 9.42
N PRO A 251 17.07 -18.90 10.10
CA PRO A 251 17.45 -20.28 9.77
C PRO A 251 16.36 -21.30 10.08
N GLU A 252 15.60 -21.10 11.15
CA GLU A 252 14.47 -21.97 11.48
C GLU A 252 13.38 -21.90 10.41
N TYR A 253 13.04 -20.69 9.98
CA TYR A 253 12.01 -20.51 8.95
C TYR A 253 12.48 -21.05 7.58
N ARG A 254 13.78 -20.96 7.27
CA ARG A 254 14.36 -21.59 6.07
C ARG A 254 14.05 -23.08 5.98
N LEU A 255 14.18 -23.81 7.09
CA LEU A 255 13.88 -25.24 7.13
C LEU A 255 12.42 -25.54 6.78
N ARG A 256 11.49 -24.64 7.09
CA ARG A 256 10.06 -24.80 6.78
C ARG A 256 9.77 -24.65 5.29
N MET A 257 10.56 -23.83 4.60
CA MET A 257 10.41 -23.62 3.15
C MET A 257 11.07 -24.73 2.33
N GLU A 258 11.98 -25.50 2.91
CA GLU A 258 12.87 -26.46 2.24
C GLU A 258 12.17 -27.39 1.25
N GLU A 259 11.08 -28.02 1.70
CA GLU A 259 10.37 -28.99 0.89
C GLU A 259 9.86 -28.35 -0.40
N ARG A 260 9.19 -27.19 -0.31
CA ARG A 260 8.63 -26.50 -1.47
C ARG A 260 9.72 -25.91 -2.36
N LEU A 261 10.75 -25.28 -1.78
CA LEU A 261 11.86 -24.73 -2.56
C LEU A 261 12.61 -25.81 -3.36
N SER A 262 12.83 -26.99 -2.76
CA SER A 262 13.53 -28.09 -3.41
C SER A 262 12.82 -28.68 -4.62
N ARG A 263 11.50 -28.49 -4.74
CA ARG A 263 10.69 -28.99 -5.86
C ARG A 263 10.80 -28.12 -7.10
N TYR A 264 10.97 -26.81 -6.94
CA TYR A 264 10.87 -25.84 -8.06
C TYR A 264 12.15 -25.08 -8.35
N LEU A 265 12.98 -24.79 -7.35
CA LEU A 265 14.17 -23.96 -7.56
C LEU A 265 15.30 -24.75 -8.20
N ALA A 266 15.96 -24.12 -9.17
CA ALA A 266 17.23 -24.64 -9.68
C ALA A 266 18.31 -24.63 -8.58
N PRO A 267 19.37 -25.45 -8.69
CA PRO A 267 20.41 -25.53 -7.67
C PRO A 267 21.05 -24.18 -7.32
N GLU A 268 21.30 -23.32 -8.33
CA GLU A 268 21.91 -21.99 -8.13
C GLU A 268 20.97 -21.02 -7.39
N GLU A 269 19.67 -21.06 -7.73
CA GLU A 269 18.64 -20.24 -7.08
C GLU A 269 18.45 -20.65 -5.62
N ARG A 270 18.42 -21.98 -5.38
CA ARG A 270 18.34 -22.53 -4.04
C ARG A 270 19.56 -22.15 -3.20
N GLU A 271 20.76 -22.23 -3.75
CA GLU A 271 21.97 -21.82 -3.03
C GLU A 271 21.94 -20.32 -2.67
N ALA A 272 21.41 -19.47 -3.55
CA ALA A 272 21.24 -18.05 -3.26
C ALA A 272 20.28 -17.81 -2.09
N VAL A 273 19.15 -18.51 -2.06
CA VAL A 273 18.20 -18.46 -0.93
C VAL A 273 18.87 -19.03 0.34
N ASP A 274 19.58 -20.16 0.25
CA ASP A 274 20.26 -20.77 1.41
C ASP A 274 21.25 -19.83 2.06
N ARG A 275 22.10 -19.19 1.26
CA ARG A 275 23.08 -18.22 1.77
C ARG A 275 22.43 -17.03 2.47
N ALA A 276 21.29 -16.55 1.96
CA ALA A 276 20.58 -15.42 2.55
C ALA A 276 19.86 -15.79 3.85
N TRP A 277 19.45 -17.05 3.99
CA TRP A 277 18.62 -17.54 5.09
C TRP A 277 19.35 -18.40 6.14
N ASN A 278 20.69 -18.42 6.10
CA ASN A 278 21.56 -19.15 7.04
C ASN A 278 21.90 -18.35 8.31
#